data_AF-A0A1F2TY82-F1
#
_entry.id   AF-A0A1F2TY82-F1
#
_cell.length_a   1.000
_cell.length_b   1.000
_cell.length_c   1.000
_cell.angle_alpha   90.00
_cell.angle_beta   90.00
_cell.angle_gamma   90.00
#
_symmetry.space_group_name_H-M   'P 1'
#
loop_
_entity.id
_entity.type
_entity.pdbx_description
1 polymer ?
#
loop_
_entity_poly.entity_id
_entity_poly.type
_entity_poly.pdbx_seq_one_letter_code
_entity_poly.pdbx_strand_id
1 'polypeptide(L)'
;MRHRSLLIACLVLVFAASGSAQTPGTAADPISGTWKGDLGLSETSRNPFTMELKFDGKGAVSGTVLGPGTFQIKTGSFDAQTGALKLEVGTVNFVFMGTAVSGTATGQVMGNKETGTFRMTKTAADAAEKPAGADPAVFKMGFGEVAGWVGKAADLVPAEKYAYRPVDTVRTFGQLVAHIADAHNYYCARGAGKNVQWSDAVEKGRLDKATVVAKLKQSIEACDGVYAASAAPPLMANIAHTNLHYGNIVTYMRMLGLAPPSSQTP
;
A
#
# COMPACT_ATOMS: atom_id res chain seq x y z
N MET A 1 -47.73 13.52 80.69
CA MET A 1 -48.52 14.49 79.89
C MET A 1 -47.56 15.09 78.87
N ARG A 2 -47.69 15.06 77.54
CA ARG A 2 -48.79 14.87 76.59
C ARG A 2 -48.25 14.20 75.31
N HIS A 3 -49.09 13.41 74.65
CA HIS A 3 -48.91 12.83 73.32
C HIS A 3 -48.87 13.85 72.17
N ARG A 4 -48.28 13.44 71.03
CA ARG A 4 -48.71 13.60 69.60
C ARG A 4 -47.50 13.86 68.70
N SER A 5 -47.37 13.40 67.46
CA SER A 5 -47.97 12.36 66.62
C SER A 5 -47.07 12.23 65.37
N LEU A 6 -47.15 11.05 64.73
CA LEU A 6 -46.57 10.65 63.44
C LEU A 6 -46.48 11.74 62.36
N LEU A 7 -45.41 11.66 61.54
CA LEU A 7 -45.47 11.83 60.09
C LEU A 7 -44.44 10.89 59.44
N ILE A 8 -44.96 9.81 58.85
CA ILE A 8 -44.24 8.87 57.97
C ILE A 8 -44.08 9.55 56.62
N ALA A 9 -42.85 9.74 56.17
CA ALA A 9 -42.55 10.09 54.78
C ALA A 9 -41.82 8.91 54.14
N CYS A 10 -42.57 8.09 53.40
CA CYS A 10 -42.06 7.05 52.52
C CYS A 10 -41.17 7.68 51.44
N LEU A 11 -39.85 7.49 51.53
CA LEU A 11 -38.94 7.72 50.42
C LEU A 11 -38.78 6.40 49.66
N VAL A 12 -39.54 6.24 48.58
CA VAL A 12 -39.42 5.12 47.65
C VAL A 12 -38.11 5.28 46.87
N LEU A 13 -37.10 4.48 47.23
CA LEU A 13 -35.89 4.27 46.44
C LEU A 13 -36.27 3.42 45.21
N VAL A 14 -36.52 4.08 44.08
CA VAL A 14 -36.65 3.42 42.78
C VAL A 14 -35.27 2.96 42.33
N PHE A 15 -35.00 1.66 42.51
CA PHE A 15 -33.91 0.98 41.81
C PHE A 15 -34.25 0.90 40.32
N ALA A 16 -33.61 1.74 39.50
CA ALA A 16 -33.60 1.55 38.05
C ALA A 16 -32.66 0.38 37.73
N ALA A 17 -33.22 -0.83 37.69
CA ALA A 17 -32.56 -1.97 37.06
C ALA A 17 -32.47 -1.68 35.56
N SER A 18 -31.27 -1.31 35.09
CA SER A 18 -30.97 -1.23 33.66
C SER A 18 -30.96 -2.64 33.08
N GLY A 19 -32.15 -3.15 32.74
CA GLY A 19 -32.28 -4.27 31.83
C GLY A 19 -31.72 -3.85 30.48
N SER A 20 -30.52 -4.29 30.14
CA SER A 20 -30.01 -4.21 28.78
C SER A 20 -30.94 -5.04 27.89
N ALA A 21 -31.76 -4.35 27.09
CA ALA A 21 -32.49 -4.97 25.99
C ALA A 21 -31.48 -5.64 25.07
N GLN A 22 -31.47 -6.98 25.06
CA GLN A 22 -30.72 -7.75 24.06
C GLN A 22 -31.29 -7.42 22.69
N THR A 23 -30.47 -6.79 21.87
CA THR A 23 -30.70 -6.65 20.43
C THR A 23 -30.81 -8.07 19.84
N PRO A 24 -31.71 -8.33 18.88
CA PRO A 24 -31.76 -9.62 18.20
C PRO A 24 -30.38 -9.96 17.66
N GLY A 25 -29.86 -11.12 18.06
CA GLY A 25 -28.49 -11.52 17.79
C GLY A 25 -28.14 -11.33 16.32
N THR A 26 -27.01 -10.66 16.06
CA THR A 26 -26.32 -10.75 14.78
C THR A 26 -26.22 -12.23 14.43
N ALA A 27 -26.75 -12.63 13.27
CA ALA A 27 -26.46 -13.94 12.71
C ALA A 27 -24.94 -14.15 12.82
N ALA A 28 -24.52 -15.30 13.34
CA ALA A 28 -23.10 -15.60 13.45
C ALA A 28 -22.44 -15.29 12.11
N ASP A 29 -21.35 -14.54 12.13
CA ASP A 29 -20.58 -14.21 10.93
C ASP A 29 -19.39 -15.18 10.83
N PRO A 30 -19.60 -16.39 10.30
CA PRO A 30 -18.56 -17.40 10.28
C PRO A 30 -17.46 -17.08 9.27
N ILE A 31 -17.74 -16.26 8.24
CA ILE A 31 -16.90 -16.19 7.04
C ILE A 31 -16.27 -14.82 6.78
N SER A 32 -16.79 -13.71 7.30
CA SER A 32 -16.12 -12.41 7.12
C SER A 32 -14.74 -12.40 7.77
N GLY A 33 -13.79 -11.74 7.11
CA GLY A 33 -12.41 -11.57 7.56
C GLY A 33 -11.38 -11.98 6.52
N THR A 34 -10.13 -12.00 6.95
CA THR A 34 -8.97 -12.33 6.12
C THR A 34 -8.74 -13.84 6.07
N TRP A 35 -8.66 -14.37 4.86
CA TRP A 35 -8.34 -15.76 4.57
C TRP A 35 -7.02 -15.85 3.81
N LYS A 36 -6.09 -16.69 4.26
CA LYS A 36 -4.82 -16.95 3.57
C LYS A 36 -4.79 -18.39 3.09
N GLY A 37 -4.32 -18.62 1.87
CA GLY A 37 -4.36 -19.94 1.27
C GLY A 37 -3.50 -20.09 0.03
N ASP A 38 -3.64 -21.23 -0.62
CA ASP A 38 -2.98 -21.55 -1.87
C ASP A 38 -3.94 -22.26 -2.83
N LEU A 39 -3.73 -22.09 -4.14
CA LEU A 39 -4.49 -22.76 -5.19
C LEU A 39 -3.54 -23.37 -6.22
N GLY A 40 -3.89 -24.53 -6.76
CA GLY A 40 -3.03 -25.21 -7.72
C GLY A 40 -3.70 -26.39 -8.41
N LEU A 41 -3.06 -26.86 -9.49
CA LEU A 41 -3.50 -28.03 -10.25
C LEU A 41 -3.03 -29.36 -9.60
N SER A 42 -2.03 -29.29 -8.71
CA SER A 42 -1.50 -30.42 -7.95
C SER A 42 -1.06 -29.99 -6.54
N GLU A 43 -0.67 -30.94 -5.68
CA GLU A 43 -0.09 -30.62 -4.36
C GLU A 43 1.26 -29.88 -4.44
N THR A 44 2.02 -30.10 -5.52
CA THR A 44 3.38 -29.55 -5.68
C THR A 44 3.44 -28.24 -6.47
N SER A 45 2.37 -27.88 -7.19
CA SER A 45 2.29 -26.66 -8.00
C SER A 45 1.15 -25.80 -7.52
N ARG A 46 1.39 -25.04 -6.44
CA ARG A 46 0.38 -24.21 -5.77
C ARG A 46 0.88 -22.78 -5.62
N ASN A 47 0.00 -21.81 -5.91
CA ASN A 47 0.25 -20.38 -5.82
C ASN A 47 -0.48 -19.80 -4.61
N PRO A 48 0.18 -18.99 -3.78
CA PRO A 48 -0.47 -18.38 -2.63
C PRO A 48 -1.46 -17.28 -3.05
N PHE A 49 -2.48 -17.09 -2.23
CA PHE A 49 -3.42 -15.98 -2.33
C PHE A 49 -3.94 -15.56 -0.95
N THR A 50 -4.51 -14.36 -0.88
CA THR A 50 -5.24 -13.85 0.28
C THR A 50 -6.62 -13.38 -0.17
N MET A 51 -7.67 -13.65 0.60
CA MET A 51 -9.01 -13.13 0.38
C MET A 51 -9.48 -12.30 1.56
N GLU A 52 -10.07 -11.15 1.28
CA GLU A 52 -10.84 -10.37 2.23
C GLU A 52 -12.32 -10.61 1.95
N LEU A 53 -13.00 -11.34 2.82
CA LEU A 53 -14.41 -11.69 2.64
C LEU A 53 -15.30 -10.87 3.57
N LYS A 54 -16.49 -10.52 3.08
CA LYS A 54 -17.55 -9.87 3.85
C LYS A 54 -18.88 -10.54 3.55
N PHE A 55 -19.50 -11.06 4.60
CA PHE A 55 -20.82 -11.68 4.60
C PHE A 55 -21.90 -10.66 4.94
N ASP A 56 -23.03 -10.71 4.25
CA ASP A 56 -24.17 -9.81 4.48
C ASP A 56 -25.14 -10.32 5.57
N GLY A 57 -24.90 -11.51 6.12
CA GLY A 57 -25.76 -12.16 7.09
C GLY A 57 -26.97 -12.89 6.49
N LYS A 58 -27.17 -12.81 5.17
CA LYS A 58 -28.35 -13.33 4.44
C LYS A 58 -27.99 -14.35 3.36
N GLY A 59 -26.72 -14.47 3.01
CA GLY A 59 -26.24 -15.45 2.04
C GLY A 59 -25.23 -14.88 1.04
N ALA A 60 -25.15 -13.56 0.87
CA ALA A 60 -24.22 -12.96 -0.08
C ALA A 60 -22.84 -12.73 0.52
N VAL A 61 -21.81 -13.00 -0.29
CA VAL A 61 -20.40 -12.72 0.04
C VAL A 61 -19.83 -11.76 -0.98
N SER A 62 -19.21 -10.70 -0.46
CA SER A 62 -18.44 -9.73 -1.24
C SER A 62 -16.99 -9.72 -0.76
N GLY A 63 -16.07 -9.15 -1.54
CA GLY A 63 -14.68 -9.15 -1.13
C GLY A 63 -13.67 -8.96 -2.24
N THR A 64 -12.39 -9.04 -1.84
CA THR A 64 -11.25 -8.92 -2.72
C THR A 64 -10.36 -10.16 -2.63
N VAL A 65 -9.75 -10.53 -3.75
CA VAL A 65 -8.77 -11.61 -3.85
C VAL A 65 -7.44 -11.00 -4.28
N LEU A 66 -6.41 -11.21 -3.46
CA LEU A 66 -5.04 -10.76 -3.67
C LEU A 66 -4.19 -11.98 -4.02
N GLY A 67 -3.62 -11.99 -5.23
CA GLY A 67 -2.65 -12.99 -5.69
C GLY A 67 -1.55 -12.30 -6.50
N PRO A 68 -1.26 -12.71 -7.75
CA PRO A 68 -0.38 -11.94 -8.65
C PRO A 68 -0.96 -10.57 -9.05
N GLY A 69 -2.24 -10.35 -8.77
CA GLY A 69 -2.92 -9.06 -8.89
C GLY A 69 -4.11 -8.99 -7.92
N THR A 70 -4.84 -7.88 -7.97
CA THR A 70 -6.04 -7.66 -7.13
C THR A 70 -7.31 -7.87 -7.95
N PHE A 71 -8.16 -8.78 -7.52
CA PHE A 71 -9.42 -9.12 -8.18
C PHE A 71 -10.61 -8.91 -7.23
N GLN A 72 -11.76 -8.53 -7.78
CA GLN A 72 -13.00 -8.37 -7.03
C GLN A 72 -13.87 -9.62 -7.13
N ILE A 73 -14.57 -9.96 -6.05
CA ILE A 73 -15.65 -10.95 -6.07
C ILE A 73 -16.87 -10.29 -6.71
N LYS A 74 -17.28 -10.79 -7.88
CA LYS A 74 -18.46 -10.30 -8.61
C LYS A 74 -19.74 -10.84 -8.01
N THR A 75 -19.73 -12.13 -7.68
CA THR A 75 -20.87 -12.84 -7.12
C THR A 75 -20.34 -13.84 -6.12
N GLY A 76 -20.82 -13.78 -4.89
CA GLY A 76 -20.44 -14.71 -3.85
C GLY A 76 -21.65 -15.14 -3.05
N SER A 77 -21.70 -16.42 -2.70
CA SER A 77 -22.74 -17.00 -1.86
C SER A 77 -22.14 -17.89 -0.78
N PHE A 78 -22.70 -17.82 0.42
CA PHE A 78 -22.36 -18.68 1.53
C PHE A 78 -23.61 -19.16 2.27
N ASP A 79 -23.70 -20.47 2.47
CA ASP A 79 -24.73 -21.10 3.28
C ASP A 79 -24.18 -21.37 4.69
N ALA A 80 -24.74 -20.68 5.69
CA ALA A 80 -24.29 -20.79 7.08
C ALA A 80 -24.63 -22.14 7.74
N GLN A 81 -25.59 -22.91 7.21
CA GLN A 81 -25.95 -24.22 7.73
C GLN A 81 -25.02 -25.31 7.20
N THR A 82 -24.72 -25.26 5.89
CA THR A 82 -23.93 -26.32 5.23
C THR A 82 -22.44 -25.96 5.09
N GLY A 83 -22.09 -24.68 5.27
CA GLY A 83 -20.76 -24.16 5.00
C GLY A 83 -20.45 -24.02 3.51
N ALA A 84 -21.41 -24.26 2.62
CA ALA A 84 -21.19 -24.20 1.18
C ALA A 84 -20.80 -22.78 0.75
N LEU A 85 -19.68 -22.65 0.04
CA LEU A 85 -19.09 -21.40 -0.43
C LEU A 85 -18.95 -21.45 -1.95
N LYS A 86 -19.48 -20.44 -2.63
CA LYS A 86 -19.26 -20.21 -4.06
C LYS A 86 -18.84 -18.77 -4.30
N LEU A 87 -17.72 -18.53 -4.98
CA LEU A 87 -17.22 -17.19 -5.31
C LEU A 87 -16.85 -17.11 -6.79
N GLU A 88 -17.34 -16.08 -7.47
CA GLU A 88 -17.00 -15.75 -8.85
C GLU A 88 -16.11 -14.50 -8.86
N VAL A 89 -14.88 -14.64 -9.35
CA VAL A 89 -13.80 -13.67 -9.15
C VAL A 89 -13.31 -13.10 -10.49
N GLY A 90 -13.22 -11.77 -10.56
CA GLY A 90 -12.61 -11.02 -11.66
C GLY A 90 -13.36 -11.10 -13.00
N THR A 91 -12.76 -10.54 -14.05
CA THR A 91 -13.28 -10.58 -15.43
C THR A 91 -12.97 -11.90 -16.17
N VAL A 92 -12.09 -12.72 -15.59
CA VAL A 92 -11.56 -13.97 -16.16
C VAL A 92 -12.33 -15.23 -15.74
N ASN A 93 -13.50 -15.08 -15.10
CA ASN A 93 -14.42 -16.17 -14.72
C ASN A 93 -13.79 -17.29 -13.88
N PHE A 94 -12.97 -16.93 -12.87
CA PHE A 94 -12.55 -17.91 -11.88
C PHE A 94 -13.73 -18.19 -10.93
N VAL A 95 -14.09 -19.47 -10.80
CA VAL A 95 -15.18 -19.91 -9.92
C VAL A 95 -14.61 -20.79 -8.83
N PHE A 96 -14.66 -20.32 -7.59
CA PHE A 96 -14.31 -21.10 -6.40
C PHE A 96 -15.58 -21.76 -5.88
N MET A 97 -15.54 -23.08 -5.68
CA MET A 97 -16.61 -23.86 -5.08
C MET A 97 -16.03 -24.74 -3.99
N GLY A 98 -16.50 -24.61 -2.77
CA GLY A 98 -15.95 -25.38 -1.66
C GLY A 98 -16.81 -25.31 -0.41
N THR A 99 -16.24 -25.79 0.68
CA THR A 99 -16.88 -25.79 1.99
C THR A 99 -16.00 -25.04 2.96
N ALA A 100 -16.56 -24.05 3.65
CA ALA A 100 -15.93 -23.28 4.71
C ALA A 100 -16.54 -23.67 6.06
N VAL A 101 -15.75 -24.30 6.92
CA VAL A 101 -16.16 -24.76 8.26
C VAL A 101 -15.04 -24.48 9.25
N SER A 102 -15.39 -23.96 10.42
CA SER A 102 -14.45 -23.77 11.55
C SER A 102 -13.15 -23.06 11.17
N GLY A 103 -13.25 -22.00 10.35
CA GLY A 103 -12.09 -21.21 9.93
C GLY A 103 -11.18 -21.89 8.91
N THR A 104 -11.59 -22.98 8.28
CA THR A 104 -10.90 -23.60 7.15
C THR A 104 -11.84 -23.68 5.96
N ALA A 105 -11.35 -23.41 4.75
CA ALA A 105 -12.10 -23.58 3.52
C ALA A 105 -11.26 -24.33 2.48
N THR A 106 -11.86 -25.34 1.88
CA THR A 106 -11.23 -26.13 0.82
C THR A 106 -12.24 -26.38 -0.29
N GLY A 107 -11.75 -26.59 -1.51
CA GLY A 107 -12.63 -26.85 -2.63
C GLY A 107 -11.92 -26.82 -3.97
N GLN A 108 -12.73 -26.70 -5.02
CA GLN A 108 -12.28 -26.60 -6.39
C GLN A 108 -12.26 -25.14 -6.84
N VAL A 109 -11.31 -24.83 -7.72
CA VAL A 109 -11.28 -23.59 -8.50
C VAL A 109 -11.33 -23.95 -9.97
N MET A 110 -12.28 -23.38 -10.70
CA MET A 110 -12.39 -23.53 -12.14
C MET A 110 -11.97 -22.23 -12.81
N GLY A 111 -11.11 -22.28 -13.81
CA GLY A 111 -10.73 -21.13 -14.62
C GLY A 111 -10.06 -21.56 -15.90
N ASN A 112 -10.31 -20.85 -17.02
CA ASN A 112 -9.66 -21.11 -18.31
C ASN A 112 -9.69 -22.59 -18.78
N LYS A 113 -10.79 -23.31 -18.53
CA LYS A 113 -10.99 -24.75 -18.82
C LYS A 113 -10.17 -25.73 -17.96
N GLU A 114 -9.48 -25.24 -16.95
CA GLU A 114 -8.76 -26.07 -15.98
C GLU A 114 -9.47 -26.06 -14.63
N THR A 115 -9.39 -27.19 -13.93
CA THR A 115 -9.91 -27.35 -12.57
C THR A 115 -8.74 -27.65 -11.64
N GLY A 116 -8.55 -26.79 -10.66
CA GLY A 116 -7.59 -26.98 -9.58
C GLY A 116 -8.28 -27.08 -8.23
N THR A 117 -7.50 -27.18 -7.16
CA THR A 117 -7.99 -27.14 -5.78
C THR A 117 -7.46 -25.93 -5.05
N PHE A 118 -8.24 -25.38 -4.13
CA PHE A 118 -7.80 -24.36 -3.19
C PHE A 118 -7.93 -24.89 -1.77
N ARG A 119 -7.07 -24.37 -0.89
CA ARG A 119 -7.20 -24.49 0.56
C ARG A 119 -6.84 -23.14 1.19
N MET A 120 -7.60 -22.72 2.18
CA MET A 120 -7.37 -21.48 2.90
C MET A 120 -7.83 -21.59 4.33
N THR A 121 -7.21 -20.82 5.21
CA THR A 121 -7.56 -20.72 6.62
C THR A 121 -7.89 -19.27 6.96
N LYS A 122 -8.96 -19.09 7.72
CA LYS A 122 -9.33 -17.82 8.32
C LYS A 122 -8.26 -17.46 9.32
N THR A 123 -7.68 -16.28 9.17
CA THR A 123 -6.76 -15.75 10.18
C THR A 123 -7.60 -15.49 11.43
N ALA A 124 -7.14 -15.94 12.61
CA ALA A 124 -7.80 -15.62 13.87
C ALA A 124 -7.98 -14.10 13.94
N ALA A 125 -9.09 -13.64 14.52
CA ALA A 125 -9.38 -12.21 14.67
C ALA A 125 -8.49 -11.55 15.74
N ASP A 126 -7.19 -11.78 15.68
CA ASP A 126 -6.23 -10.74 16.01
C ASP A 126 -6.13 -9.86 14.77
N ALA A 127 -6.17 -8.55 15.00
CA ALA A 127 -6.14 -7.49 13.99
C ALA A 127 -5.50 -7.97 12.70
N ALA A 128 -6.23 -7.86 11.57
CA ALA A 128 -5.64 -7.99 10.24
C ALA A 128 -4.22 -7.46 10.33
N GLU A 129 -3.24 -8.34 10.16
CA GLU A 129 -1.85 -7.89 10.11
C GLU A 129 -1.80 -7.04 8.86
N LYS A 130 -2.05 -5.73 9.05
CA LYS A 130 -1.72 -4.69 8.10
C LYS A 130 -0.32 -5.10 7.66
N PRO A 131 -0.08 -5.38 6.36
CA PRO A 131 1.24 -5.80 5.91
C PRO A 131 2.22 -4.90 6.63
N ALA A 132 3.12 -5.48 7.44
CA ALA A 132 3.89 -4.76 8.46
C ALA A 132 4.20 -3.38 7.90
N GLY A 133 3.57 -2.35 8.48
CA GLY A 133 3.51 -1.03 7.85
C GLY A 133 4.90 -0.70 7.35
N ALA A 134 5.04 -0.44 6.05
CA ALA A 134 6.34 -0.41 5.39
C ALA A 134 7.34 0.35 6.27
N ASP A 135 8.51 -0.25 6.53
CA ASP A 135 9.43 0.31 7.51
C ASP A 135 10.02 1.63 6.97
N PRO A 136 9.79 2.78 7.64
CA PRO A 136 10.38 4.05 7.24
C PRO A 136 11.91 3.97 7.13
N ALA A 137 12.57 3.14 7.94
CA ALA A 137 14.02 2.95 7.87
C ALA A 137 14.45 2.30 6.54
N VAL A 138 13.71 1.31 6.04
CA VAL A 138 13.96 0.68 4.74
C VAL A 138 13.75 1.67 3.61
N PHE A 139 12.68 2.47 3.67
CA PHE A 139 12.41 3.50 2.66
C PHE A 139 13.47 4.60 2.68
N LYS A 140 13.90 5.04 3.87
CA LYS A 140 14.97 6.04 4.03
C LYS A 140 16.29 5.52 3.47
N MET A 141 16.62 4.25 3.71
CA MET A 141 17.82 3.62 3.15
C MET A 141 17.77 3.60 1.63
N GLY A 142 16.68 3.10 1.03
CA GLY A 142 16.52 3.03 -0.42
C GLY A 142 16.50 4.41 -1.10
N PHE A 143 15.85 5.40 -0.48
CA PHE A 143 15.89 6.78 -0.98
C PHE A 143 17.30 7.38 -0.86
N GLY A 144 17.93 7.25 0.30
CA GLY A 144 19.26 7.81 0.56
C GLY A 144 20.33 7.27 -0.39
N GLU A 145 20.27 5.99 -0.74
CA GLU A 145 21.17 5.39 -1.71
C GLU A 145 21.03 6.04 -3.10
N VAL A 146 19.83 6.00 -3.69
CA VAL A 146 19.61 6.50 -5.04
C VAL A 146 19.73 8.03 -5.13
N ALA A 147 19.22 8.77 -4.14
CA ALA A 147 19.36 10.22 -4.08
C ALA A 147 20.82 10.64 -3.90
N GLY A 148 21.58 9.88 -3.10
CA GLY A 148 23.03 10.06 -2.94
C GLY A 148 23.78 9.89 -4.26
N TRP A 149 23.45 8.89 -5.06
CA TRP A 149 24.04 8.72 -6.39
C TRP A 149 23.66 9.84 -7.36
N VAL A 150 22.39 10.26 -7.38
CA VAL A 150 21.96 11.39 -8.22
C VAL A 150 22.69 12.67 -7.82
N GLY A 151 22.80 12.97 -6.52
CA GLY A 151 23.54 14.12 -6.01
C GLY A 151 25.02 14.10 -6.43
N LYS A 152 25.71 12.97 -6.24
CA LYS A 152 27.10 12.80 -6.68
C LYS A 152 27.25 12.95 -8.19
N ALA A 153 26.33 12.39 -8.98
CA ALA A 153 26.36 12.51 -10.44
C ALA A 153 26.21 13.97 -10.89
N ALA A 154 25.29 14.72 -10.27
CA ALA A 154 25.12 16.15 -10.53
C ALA A 154 26.40 16.95 -10.19
N ASP A 155 27.06 16.62 -9.09
CA ASP A 155 28.33 17.26 -8.71
C ASP A 155 29.49 16.89 -9.67
N LEU A 156 29.54 15.65 -10.18
CA LEU A 156 30.63 15.17 -11.05
C LEU A 156 30.55 15.68 -12.49
N VAL A 157 29.35 15.88 -13.05
CA VAL A 157 29.20 16.33 -14.45
C VAL A 157 29.67 17.80 -14.56
N PRO A 158 30.57 18.15 -15.50
CA PRO A 158 31.04 19.52 -15.69
C PRO A 158 29.91 20.49 -16.07
N ALA A 159 30.02 21.76 -15.69
CA ALA A 159 28.96 22.75 -15.89
C ALA A 159 28.60 22.94 -17.36
N GLU A 160 29.59 22.85 -18.25
CA GLU A 160 29.45 23.00 -19.69
C GLU A 160 28.66 21.84 -20.32
N LYS A 161 28.51 20.72 -19.59
CA LYS A 161 27.78 19.53 -20.04
C LYS A 161 26.33 19.50 -19.53
N TYR A 162 25.86 20.49 -18.77
CA TYR A 162 24.46 20.53 -18.33
C TYR A 162 23.46 20.69 -19.48
N ALA A 163 23.89 21.26 -20.61
CA ALA A 163 23.09 21.34 -21.82
C ALA A 163 23.17 20.06 -22.70
N TYR A 164 24.03 19.10 -22.36
CA TYR A 164 24.19 17.87 -23.14
C TYR A 164 22.91 17.04 -23.15
N ARG A 165 22.55 16.52 -24.33
CA ARG A 165 21.54 15.49 -24.55
C ARG A 165 22.02 14.54 -25.65
N PRO A 166 21.78 13.22 -25.53
CA PRO A 166 22.16 12.26 -26.56
C PRO A 166 21.45 12.47 -27.90
N VAL A 167 20.18 12.87 -27.85
CA VAL A 167 19.34 13.19 -29.01
C VAL A 167 18.40 14.34 -28.67
N ASP A 168 17.87 15.03 -29.68
CA ASP A 168 17.03 16.21 -29.45
C ASP A 168 15.65 15.92 -28.83
N THR A 169 15.23 14.66 -28.84
CA THR A 169 13.94 14.19 -28.32
C THR A 169 13.95 13.87 -26.82
N VAL A 170 15.09 14.00 -26.15
CA VAL A 170 15.22 13.74 -24.71
C VAL A 170 15.68 14.97 -23.95
N ARG A 171 15.44 14.95 -22.62
CA ARG A 171 15.87 16.01 -21.69
C ARG A 171 17.39 16.21 -21.77
N THR A 172 17.84 17.45 -21.58
CA THR A 172 19.26 17.69 -21.27
C THR A 172 19.62 17.14 -19.90
N PHE A 173 20.92 17.00 -19.62
CA PHE A 173 21.39 16.60 -18.29
C PHE A 173 20.84 17.51 -17.18
N GLY A 174 20.91 18.84 -17.38
CA GLY A 174 20.36 19.81 -16.44
C GLY A 174 18.85 19.66 -16.24
N GLN A 175 18.10 19.38 -17.31
CA GLN A 175 16.67 19.11 -17.22
C GLN A 175 16.37 17.82 -16.46
N LEU A 176 17.15 16.75 -16.65
CA LEU A 176 16.98 15.51 -15.89
C LEU A 176 17.17 15.74 -14.38
N VAL A 177 18.23 16.45 -13.99
CA VAL A 177 18.50 16.73 -12.57
C VAL A 177 17.41 17.63 -11.97
N ALA A 178 16.99 18.67 -12.71
CA ALA A 178 15.91 19.55 -12.29
C ALA A 178 14.58 18.81 -12.14
N HIS A 179 14.26 17.91 -13.07
CA HIS A 179 13.06 17.08 -13.05
C HIS A 179 13.00 16.17 -11.81
N ILE A 180 14.15 15.60 -11.41
CA ILE A 180 14.22 14.79 -10.18
C ILE A 180 13.93 15.67 -8.95
N ALA A 181 14.45 16.90 -8.89
CA ALA A 181 14.16 17.83 -7.80
C ALA A 181 12.67 18.20 -7.72
N ASP A 182 12.02 18.44 -8.87
CA ASP A 182 10.58 18.67 -8.95
C ASP A 182 9.78 17.45 -8.45
N ALA A 183 10.19 16.24 -8.84
CA ALA A 183 9.56 15.00 -8.39
C ALA A 183 9.69 14.79 -6.87
N HIS A 184 10.87 15.05 -6.29
CA HIS A 184 11.07 15.00 -4.85
C HIS A 184 10.09 15.93 -4.11
N ASN A 185 9.98 17.18 -4.55
CA ASN A 185 9.03 18.14 -3.96
C ASN A 185 7.58 17.64 -4.03
N TYR A 186 7.18 17.05 -5.16
CA TYR A 186 5.84 16.49 -5.33
C TYR A 186 5.59 15.29 -4.42
N TYR A 187 6.41 14.25 -4.52
CA TYR A 187 6.16 12.99 -3.84
C TYR A 187 6.38 13.07 -2.33
N CYS A 188 7.37 13.83 -1.86
CA CYS A 188 7.63 13.96 -0.42
C CYS A 188 6.59 14.85 0.26
N ALA A 189 6.05 15.87 -0.41
CA ALA A 189 4.89 16.60 0.11
C ALA A 189 3.67 15.67 0.27
N ARG A 190 3.38 14.85 -0.76
CA ARG A 190 2.29 13.84 -0.71
C ARG A 190 2.55 12.77 0.35
N GLY A 191 3.80 12.32 0.50
CA GLY A 191 4.21 11.34 1.50
C GLY A 191 4.13 11.85 2.93
N ALA A 192 4.23 13.18 3.12
CA ALA A 192 3.98 13.87 4.38
C ALA A 192 2.48 14.20 4.61
N GLY A 193 1.58 13.76 3.73
CA GLY A 193 0.15 14.08 3.81
C GLY A 193 -0.20 15.54 3.52
N LYS A 194 0.73 16.31 2.93
CA LYS A 194 0.53 17.71 2.59
C LYS A 194 -0.03 17.84 1.17
N ASN A 195 -0.80 18.88 0.94
CA ASN A 195 -1.16 19.30 -0.42
C ASN A 195 0.09 19.82 -1.14
N VAL A 196 0.25 19.42 -2.40
CA VAL A 196 1.35 19.91 -3.24
C VAL A 196 1.10 21.38 -3.54
N GLN A 197 2.04 22.23 -3.13
CA GLN A 197 2.08 23.62 -3.56
C GLN A 197 2.73 23.64 -4.94
N TRP A 198 1.94 23.91 -5.98
CA TRP A 198 2.46 24.05 -7.33
C TRP A 198 3.24 25.36 -7.42
N SER A 199 4.56 25.23 -7.51
CA SER A 199 5.47 26.32 -7.88
C SER A 199 5.93 26.11 -9.31
N ASP A 200 6.57 27.13 -9.89
CA ASP A 200 7.19 26.99 -11.20
C ASP A 200 8.22 25.86 -11.18
N ALA A 201 8.07 24.92 -12.12
CA ALA A 201 8.93 23.75 -12.21
C ALA A 201 10.39 24.17 -12.44
N VAL A 202 11.31 23.60 -11.65
CA VAL A 202 12.75 23.86 -11.80
C VAL A 202 13.22 23.49 -13.21
N GLU A 203 12.66 22.42 -13.80
CA GLU A 203 13.02 21.97 -15.15
C GLU A 203 12.67 22.97 -16.27
N LYS A 204 11.81 23.97 -15.99
CA LYS A 204 11.45 25.05 -16.92
C LYS A 204 12.21 26.35 -16.65
N GLY A 205 13.00 26.40 -15.59
CA GLY A 205 13.74 27.59 -15.17
C GLY A 205 15.16 27.65 -15.72
N ARG A 206 16.06 28.21 -14.92
CA ARG A 206 17.49 28.31 -15.24
C ARG A 206 18.19 26.98 -14.94
N LEU A 207 18.79 26.39 -15.97
CA LEU A 207 19.29 25.01 -15.95
C LEU A 207 20.82 24.89 -15.82
N ASP A 208 21.50 25.94 -15.38
CA ASP A 208 22.94 25.86 -15.10
C ASP A 208 23.22 25.01 -13.85
N LYS A 209 24.44 24.48 -13.78
CA LYS A 209 24.88 23.59 -12.70
C LYS A 209 24.65 24.17 -11.30
N ALA A 210 25.03 25.43 -11.07
CA ALA A 210 24.95 26.02 -9.74
C ALA A 210 23.48 26.11 -9.27
N THR A 211 22.59 26.55 -10.16
CA THR A 211 21.15 26.64 -9.86
C THR A 211 20.53 25.26 -9.60
N VAL A 212 20.73 24.32 -10.53
CA VAL A 212 20.04 23.02 -10.49
C VAL A 212 20.57 22.13 -9.36
N VAL A 213 21.88 22.11 -9.11
CA VAL A 213 22.47 21.34 -8.00
C VAL A 213 21.98 21.84 -6.65
N ALA A 214 21.88 23.17 -6.46
CA ALA A 214 21.35 23.74 -5.23
C ALA A 214 19.90 23.33 -4.98
N LYS A 215 19.06 23.35 -6.02
CA LYS A 215 17.65 22.90 -5.93
C LYS A 215 17.52 21.40 -5.66
N LEU A 216 18.35 20.58 -6.30
CA LEU A 216 18.40 19.15 -6.01
C LEU A 216 18.74 18.90 -4.53
N LYS A 217 19.81 19.50 -4.01
CA LYS A 217 20.24 19.33 -2.61
C LYS A 217 19.14 19.74 -1.63
N GLN A 218 18.49 20.89 -1.89
CA GLN A 218 17.34 21.33 -1.11
C GLN A 218 16.19 20.29 -1.11
N SER A 219 15.87 19.72 -2.27
CA SER A 219 14.79 18.73 -2.39
C SER A 219 15.13 17.40 -1.69
N ILE A 220 16.39 16.96 -1.74
CA ILE A 220 16.87 15.75 -1.05
C ILE A 220 16.77 15.93 0.46
N GLU A 221 17.24 17.06 0.99
CA GLU A 221 17.17 17.37 2.43
C GLU A 221 15.71 17.42 2.93
N ALA A 222 14.84 18.09 2.17
CA ALA A 222 13.41 18.14 2.49
C ALA A 222 12.77 16.74 2.49
N CYS A 223 13.15 15.87 1.55
CA CYS A 223 12.68 14.50 1.51
C CYS A 223 13.23 13.65 2.65
N ASP A 224 14.51 13.80 3.04
CA ASP A 224 15.12 12.98 4.11
C ASP A 224 14.32 13.05 5.41
N GLY A 225 13.85 14.25 5.78
CA GLY A 225 12.98 14.45 6.94
C GLY A 225 11.63 13.73 6.84
N VAL A 226 11.07 13.57 5.63
CA VAL A 226 9.82 12.82 5.41
C VAL A 226 10.06 11.32 5.50
N TYR A 227 11.12 10.83 4.86
CA TYR A 227 11.52 9.42 4.89
C TYR A 227 11.91 8.93 6.29
N ALA A 228 12.42 9.81 7.15
CA ALA A 228 12.70 9.48 8.54
C ALA A 228 11.45 9.13 9.37
N ALA A 229 10.26 9.55 8.92
CA ALA A 229 9.01 9.45 9.69
C ALA A 229 7.85 8.74 8.95
N SER A 230 8.01 8.38 7.68
CA SER A 230 6.93 7.86 6.85
C SER A 230 7.41 6.85 5.82
N ALA A 231 6.53 5.90 5.51
CA ALA A 231 6.67 4.97 4.38
C ALA A 231 5.38 4.95 3.53
N ALA A 232 4.73 6.12 3.42
CA ALA A 232 3.51 6.25 2.63
C ALA A 232 3.74 5.84 1.16
N PRO A 233 2.73 5.29 0.45
CA PRO A 233 2.89 4.83 -0.94
C PRO A 233 3.54 5.83 -1.92
N PRO A 234 3.29 7.16 -1.83
CA PRO A 234 3.99 8.13 -2.68
C PRO A 234 5.52 8.11 -2.54
N LEU A 235 6.04 7.73 -1.37
CA LEU A 235 7.48 7.65 -1.13
C LEU A 235 8.12 6.46 -1.84
N MET A 236 7.41 5.34 -1.96
CA MET A 236 7.86 4.22 -2.81
C MET A 236 7.89 4.63 -4.28
N ALA A 237 6.87 5.34 -4.74
CA ALA A 237 6.82 5.85 -6.12
C ALA A 237 7.98 6.82 -6.41
N ASN A 238 8.37 7.65 -5.44
CA ASN A 238 9.53 8.54 -5.56
C ASN A 238 10.84 7.77 -5.69
N ILE A 239 11.05 6.71 -4.89
CA ILE A 239 12.25 5.85 -5.00
C ILE A 239 12.30 5.24 -6.40
N ALA A 240 11.19 4.67 -6.88
CA ALA A 240 11.11 4.08 -8.22
C ALA A 240 11.39 5.10 -9.33
N HIS A 241 10.78 6.28 -9.24
CA HIS A 241 10.99 7.39 -10.19
C HIS A 241 12.44 7.87 -10.23
N THR A 242 13.07 8.00 -9.05
CA THR A 242 14.46 8.42 -8.94
C THR A 242 15.41 7.37 -9.51
N ASN A 243 15.14 6.08 -9.29
CA ASN A 243 15.89 4.99 -9.91
C ASN A 243 15.78 5.00 -11.45
N LEU A 244 14.57 5.22 -11.99
CA LEU A 244 14.34 5.31 -13.43
C LEU A 244 15.21 6.40 -14.06
N HIS A 245 15.25 7.59 -13.46
CA HIS A 245 16.05 8.70 -13.99
C HIS A 245 17.54 8.59 -13.66
N TYR A 246 17.92 7.94 -12.57
CA TYR A 246 19.31 7.60 -12.34
C TYR A 246 19.84 6.66 -13.42
N GLY A 247 19.04 5.70 -13.90
CA GLY A 247 19.38 4.89 -15.07
C GLY A 247 19.62 5.71 -16.34
N ASN A 248 18.87 6.81 -16.55
CA ASN A 248 19.16 7.74 -17.64
C ASN A 248 20.48 8.49 -17.40
N ILE A 249 20.70 9.02 -16.19
CA ILE A 249 21.93 9.73 -15.80
C ILE A 249 23.17 8.87 -16.03
N VAL A 250 23.12 7.57 -15.65
CA VAL A 250 24.20 6.60 -15.90
C VAL A 250 24.59 6.58 -17.38
N THR A 251 23.59 6.51 -18.27
CA THR A 251 23.82 6.49 -19.72
C THR A 251 24.47 7.79 -20.20
N TYR A 252 24.01 8.94 -19.70
CA TYR A 252 24.55 10.26 -20.07
C TYR A 252 26.00 10.41 -19.61
N MET A 253 26.30 10.01 -18.38
CA MET A 253 27.65 10.07 -17.84
C MET A 253 28.61 9.21 -18.65
N ARG A 254 28.23 7.97 -19.00
CA ARG A 254 29.08 7.09 -19.82
C ARG A 254 29.35 7.66 -21.20
N MET A 255 28.34 8.28 -21.85
CA MET A 255 28.54 8.97 -23.14
C MET A 255 29.47 10.19 -23.02
N LEU A 256 29.52 10.83 -21.86
CA LEU A 256 30.45 11.91 -21.54
C LEU A 256 31.84 11.42 -21.09
N GLY A 257 32.08 10.11 -21.09
CA GLY A 257 33.34 9.51 -20.65
C GLY A 257 33.53 9.50 -19.12
N LEU A 258 32.46 9.68 -18.36
CA LEU A 258 32.47 9.73 -16.89
C LEU A 258 32.00 8.40 -16.28
N ALA A 259 32.64 8.00 -15.18
CA ALA A 259 32.20 6.86 -14.38
C ALA A 259 31.00 7.27 -13.48
N PRO A 260 29.83 6.61 -13.58
CA PRO A 260 28.70 6.86 -12.70
C PRO A 260 29.02 6.52 -11.24
N PRO A 261 28.45 7.24 -10.25
CA PRO A 261 28.74 7.02 -8.83
C PRO A 261 28.56 5.59 -8.33
N SER A 262 27.49 4.90 -8.76
CA SER A 262 27.23 3.50 -8.36
C SER A 262 28.21 2.48 -8.96
N SER A 263 29.07 2.89 -9.89
CA SER A 263 30.13 2.05 -10.49
C SER A 263 31.53 2.39 -9.96
N GLN A 264 31.65 3.35 -9.05
CA GLN A 264 32.93 3.73 -8.45
C GLN A 264 33.19 2.84 -7.23
N THR A 265 34.42 2.35 -7.07
CA THR A 265 34.83 1.67 -5.83
C THR A 265 34.77 2.66 -4.66
N PRO A 266 34.36 2.22 -3.45
CA PRO A 266 34.32 3.05 -2.25
C PRO A 266 35.64 3.74 -1.93
#